data_AF-A0A6P2B0X2-F1
#
_entry.id   AF-A0A6P2B0X2-F1
#
_cell.length_a   1.000
_cell.length_b   1.000
_cell.length_c   1.000
_cell.angle_alpha   90.00
_cell.angle_beta   90.00
_cell.angle_gamma   90.00
#
_symmetry.space_group_name_H-M   'P 1'
#
loop_
_entity.id
_entity.type
_entity.pdbx_description
1 polymer ?
#
loop_
_entity_poly.entity_id
_entity_poly.type
_entity_poly.pdbx_seq_one_letter_code
_entity_poly.pdbx_strand_id
1 'polypeptide(L)'
;MKRGLMLLMILLLLPNMGVLADAHDDDATYVVTVYVDSRFSQPSQQLDDLIDMLESALREQSTDLQRVILQIESDPDFAYIIVNLDLLADADVLFVDIDPIYPFIGVLPSENIIGQMYTEFPLAASPSDALWLDITVSVVLAMSHYLVGECETTLAYLGRANMLAASQEELFYLGQLEQTDAYLMFYQGVCLLIEEDYQAAYDIFSEIIALYDENGFDRTLYGMEVRLNLAWAAYMIGDVDTALDTIAQVMGTQFDWIELDALLMRARIYAETDQFDLALNDIFRAERVLFPDDLHAALLVAELRIRAGDLFGAADDIEQLEKTFPDWPELFYLRGLLARAEGDDIAALSYFYTYQEIEPDGYAEEVQAYIDAIESGR
;
A
#
# COMPACT_ATOMS: atom_id res chain seq x y z
N MET A 1 6.31 -27.98 43.12
CA MET A 1 7.36 -26.93 43.08
C MET A 1 7.32 -26.29 41.70
N LYS A 2 6.94 -25.03 41.64
CA LYS A 2 6.86 -24.18 40.44
C LYS A 2 8.25 -23.89 39.88
N ARG A 3 8.46 -24.04 38.58
CA ARG A 3 9.45 -23.34 37.72
C ARG A 3 8.93 -23.49 36.28
N GLY A 4 8.76 -22.48 35.45
CA GLY A 4 9.04 -21.06 35.54
C GLY A 4 8.96 -20.54 34.11
N LEU A 5 7.87 -19.84 33.80
CA LEU A 5 7.64 -19.12 32.55
C LEU A 5 8.76 -18.08 32.38
N MET A 6 9.40 -18.02 31.22
CA MET A 6 10.17 -16.85 30.80
C MET A 6 9.88 -16.60 29.33
N LEU A 7 8.77 -15.89 29.08
CA LEU A 7 8.63 -15.05 27.90
C LEU A 7 9.71 -13.97 28.02
N LEU A 8 10.56 -13.87 27.01
CA LEU A 8 11.40 -12.69 26.82
C LEU A 8 11.03 -12.11 25.46
N MET A 9 10.02 -11.24 25.46
CA MET A 9 9.87 -10.21 24.44
C MET A 9 11.08 -9.28 24.55
N ILE A 10 11.88 -9.20 23.49
CA ILE A 10 12.76 -8.06 23.28
C ILE A 10 12.13 -7.27 22.13
N LEU A 11 11.35 -6.28 22.53
CA LEU A 11 10.95 -5.15 21.72
C LEU A 11 11.92 -4.00 22.07
N LEU A 12 12.28 -3.20 21.06
CA LEU A 12 13.04 -1.94 21.08
C LEU A 12 14.58 -2.07 20.89
N LEU A 13 15.08 -1.64 19.71
CA LEU A 13 15.69 -0.31 19.52
C LEU A 13 16.39 -0.16 18.13
N LEU A 14 15.64 0.44 17.18
CA LEU A 14 16.00 1.56 16.27
C LEU A 14 16.94 1.36 15.05
N PRO A 15 16.91 2.27 14.04
CA PRO A 15 16.00 3.41 13.78
C PRO A 15 15.41 3.48 12.34
N ASN A 16 14.46 4.41 12.15
CA ASN A 16 14.14 5.13 10.91
C ASN A 16 15.05 4.82 9.70
N MET A 17 14.49 4.17 8.68
CA MET A 17 14.95 4.33 7.31
C MET A 17 13.72 4.52 6.41
N GLY A 18 13.09 5.68 6.54
CA GLY A 18 12.42 6.29 5.40
C GLY A 18 13.52 6.75 4.44
N VAL A 19 13.92 5.87 3.53
CA VAL A 19 14.66 6.27 2.34
C VAL A 19 13.61 6.28 1.23
N LEU A 20 13.18 7.49 0.89
CA LEU A 20 12.52 7.79 -0.37
C LEU A 20 13.34 7.15 -1.50
N ALA A 21 12.73 6.20 -2.19
CA ALA A 21 13.17 5.86 -3.53
C ALA A 21 12.98 7.14 -4.37
N ASP A 22 14.08 7.64 -4.92
CA ASP A 22 14.08 8.63 -5.98
C ASP A 22 13.41 7.96 -7.18
N ALA A 23 12.10 8.14 -7.29
CA ALA A 23 11.19 7.41 -8.16
C ALA A 23 11.22 7.95 -9.60
N HIS A 24 12.39 8.31 -10.14
CA HIS A 24 12.49 9.09 -11.38
C HIS A 24 13.54 8.60 -12.38
N ASP A 25 13.92 7.33 -12.31
CA ASP A 25 14.65 6.68 -13.40
C ASP A 25 13.68 5.81 -14.21
N ASP A 26 13.53 6.06 -15.51
CA ASP A 26 12.80 5.19 -16.46
C ASP A 26 13.41 3.76 -16.52
N ASP A 27 14.58 3.57 -15.89
CA ASP A 27 15.28 2.31 -15.67
C ASP A 27 15.10 1.75 -14.23
N ALA A 28 14.10 2.22 -13.48
CA ALA A 28 13.83 1.76 -12.11
C ALA A 28 13.69 0.24 -12.06
N THR A 29 14.63 -0.39 -11.36
CA THR A 29 14.65 -1.82 -11.10
C THR A 29 13.73 -2.11 -9.92
N TYR A 30 12.68 -2.90 -10.13
CA TYR A 30 11.71 -3.24 -9.09
C TYR A 30 12.08 -4.59 -8.48
N VAL A 31 12.34 -4.61 -7.17
CA VAL A 31 12.66 -5.85 -6.46
C VAL A 31 11.48 -6.23 -5.59
N VAL A 32 10.89 -7.40 -5.84
CA VAL A 32 9.85 -7.99 -5.00
C VAL A 32 10.47 -9.11 -4.21
N THR A 33 10.61 -8.92 -2.91
CA THR A 33 11.12 -9.97 -2.06
C THR A 33 9.95 -10.65 -1.36
N VAL A 34 9.97 -11.99 -1.25
CA VAL A 34 8.94 -12.84 -0.64
C VAL A 34 9.58 -13.75 0.40
N TYR A 35 9.16 -13.66 1.66
CA TYR A 35 9.76 -14.40 2.77
C TYR A 35 8.95 -15.67 2.90
N VAL A 36 9.60 -16.80 2.71
CA VAL A 36 9.04 -18.11 2.96
C VAL A 36 9.75 -18.64 4.21
N ASP A 37 9.18 -18.36 5.39
CA ASP A 37 9.69 -18.94 6.63
C ASP A 37 9.46 -20.45 6.64
N SER A 38 10.51 -21.20 6.97
CA SER A 38 10.44 -22.65 7.10
C SER A 38 10.80 -23.06 8.52
N ARG A 39 10.14 -24.10 9.04
CA ARG A 39 10.51 -24.65 10.36
C ARG A 39 11.70 -25.63 10.28
N PHE A 40 12.42 -25.68 9.15
CA PHE A 40 13.59 -26.55 9.02
C PHE A 40 14.72 -26.07 9.94
N SER A 41 15.57 -26.97 10.41
CA SER A 41 16.82 -26.55 11.06
C SER A 41 17.80 -25.99 10.01
N GLN A 42 18.67 -25.05 10.42
CA GLN A 42 19.83 -24.48 9.68
C GLN A 42 20.46 -25.41 8.62
N PRO A 43 21.07 -24.85 7.56
CA PRO A 43 20.88 -25.27 6.16
C PRO A 43 20.81 -26.78 5.99
N SER A 44 19.69 -27.24 5.42
CA SER A 44 19.40 -28.66 5.22
C SER A 44 19.14 -28.94 3.74
N GLN A 45 19.47 -30.15 3.27
CA GLN A 45 19.16 -30.56 1.89
C GLN A 45 17.67 -30.38 1.55
N GLN A 46 16.79 -30.50 2.54
CA GLN A 46 15.35 -30.30 2.35
C GLN A 46 14.99 -28.85 2.04
N LEU A 47 15.74 -27.90 2.59
CA LEU A 47 15.61 -26.48 2.28
C LEU A 47 16.13 -26.20 0.86
N ASP A 48 17.31 -26.72 0.50
CA ASP A 48 17.88 -26.56 -0.83
C ASP A 48 16.98 -27.18 -1.92
N ASP A 49 16.45 -28.37 -1.69
CA ASP A 49 15.50 -29.03 -2.63
C ASP A 49 14.21 -28.22 -2.80
N LEU A 50 13.75 -27.54 -1.73
CA LEU A 50 12.56 -26.68 -1.76
C LEU A 50 12.81 -25.40 -2.58
N ILE A 51 13.99 -24.81 -2.40
CA ILE A 51 14.48 -23.64 -3.15
C ILE A 51 14.54 -23.95 -4.65
N ASP A 52 15.20 -25.05 -5.04
CA ASP A 52 15.32 -25.47 -6.44
C ASP A 52 13.95 -25.75 -7.09
N MET A 53 13.01 -26.29 -6.31
CA MET A 53 11.65 -26.58 -6.74
C MET A 53 10.85 -25.31 -7.00
N LEU A 54 10.89 -24.35 -6.06
CA LEU A 54 10.26 -23.03 -6.23
C LEU A 54 10.85 -22.30 -7.43
N GLU A 55 12.17 -22.31 -7.57
CA GLU A 55 12.84 -21.66 -8.69
C GLU A 55 12.43 -22.24 -10.04
N SER A 56 12.44 -23.56 -10.16
CA SER A 56 12.03 -24.22 -11.39
C SER A 56 10.57 -23.92 -11.73
N ALA A 57 9.67 -23.97 -10.74
CA ALA A 57 8.24 -23.73 -10.95
C ALA A 57 7.95 -22.27 -11.34
N LEU A 58 8.61 -21.32 -10.70
CA LEU A 58 8.50 -19.90 -11.04
C LEU A 58 9.02 -19.66 -12.46
N ARG A 59 10.22 -20.15 -12.81
CA ARG A 59 10.79 -19.99 -14.16
C ARG A 59 9.91 -20.62 -15.25
N GLU A 60 9.22 -21.73 -14.97
CA GLU A 60 8.31 -22.38 -15.92
C GLU A 60 7.04 -21.55 -16.15
N GLN A 61 6.47 -20.97 -15.09
CA GLN A 61 5.21 -20.21 -15.18
C GLN A 61 5.42 -18.73 -15.50
N SER A 62 6.64 -18.21 -15.32
CA SER A 62 7.02 -16.82 -15.55
C SER A 62 7.42 -16.57 -17.01
N THR A 63 7.03 -17.40 -17.98
CA THR A 63 7.45 -17.23 -19.40
C THR A 63 7.08 -15.88 -20.00
N ASP A 64 6.07 -15.21 -19.44
CA ASP A 64 5.64 -13.86 -19.82
C ASP A 64 6.37 -12.76 -19.03
N LEU A 65 6.95 -13.09 -17.88
CA LEU A 65 7.76 -12.22 -17.04
C LEU A 65 9.22 -12.29 -17.48
N GLN A 66 9.52 -11.82 -18.69
CA GLN A 66 10.91 -11.75 -19.22
C GLN A 66 11.85 -10.87 -18.36
N ARG A 67 11.31 -10.18 -17.36
CA ARG A 67 12.03 -9.26 -16.49
C ARG A 67 12.31 -9.80 -15.10
N VAL A 68 11.72 -10.91 -14.66
CA VAL A 68 11.90 -11.40 -13.27
C VAL A 68 13.18 -12.22 -13.11
N ILE A 69 14.08 -11.73 -12.27
CA ILE A 69 15.27 -12.43 -11.77
C ILE A 69 14.97 -12.98 -10.41
N LEU A 70 14.86 -14.29 -10.35
CA LEU A 70 14.71 -14.97 -9.09
C LEU A 70 16.07 -15.06 -8.39
N GLN A 71 16.18 -14.45 -7.21
CA GLN A 71 17.33 -14.61 -6.33
C GLN A 71 16.86 -15.18 -5.01
N ILE A 72 17.27 -16.41 -4.72
CA ILE A 72 16.92 -17.07 -3.48
C ILE A 72 18.09 -17.00 -2.49
N GLU A 73 17.86 -16.37 -1.35
CA GLU A 73 18.85 -16.28 -0.27
C GLU A 73 18.39 -17.09 0.95
N SER A 74 19.33 -17.79 1.57
CA SER A 74 19.13 -18.44 2.86
C SER A 74 20.03 -17.76 3.88
N ASP A 75 19.45 -17.28 4.98
CA ASP A 75 20.24 -16.83 6.11
C ASP A 75 20.66 -18.07 6.90
N PRO A 76 21.97 -18.36 7.05
CA PRO A 76 22.44 -19.54 7.76
C PRO A 76 22.09 -19.52 9.26
N ASP A 77 21.79 -18.36 9.85
CA ASP A 77 21.43 -18.20 11.26
C ASP A 77 19.93 -18.43 11.51
N PHE A 78 19.08 -18.26 10.49
CA PHE A 78 17.63 -18.42 10.56
C PHE A 78 17.14 -19.54 9.61
N ALA A 79 15.84 -19.85 9.63
CA ALA A 79 15.26 -20.94 8.84
C ALA A 79 14.30 -20.45 7.74
N TYR A 80 14.44 -19.20 7.29
CA TYR A 80 13.62 -18.67 6.21
C TYR A 80 14.33 -18.79 4.85
N ILE A 81 13.52 -18.96 3.81
CA ILE A 81 13.88 -18.78 2.40
C ILE A 81 13.45 -17.36 2.02
N ILE A 82 14.36 -16.56 1.52
CA ILE A 82 14.03 -15.28 0.90
C ILE A 82 13.92 -15.51 -0.61
N VAL A 83 12.74 -15.32 -1.20
CA VAL A 83 12.52 -15.35 -2.64
C VAL A 83 12.49 -13.92 -3.16
N ASN A 84 13.62 -13.42 -3.65
CA ASN A 84 13.69 -12.12 -4.34
C ASN A 84 13.31 -12.29 -5.82
N LEU A 85 12.55 -11.35 -6.35
CA LEU A 85 12.15 -11.23 -7.75
C LEU A 85 12.61 -9.85 -8.21
N ASP A 86 13.74 -9.81 -8.90
CA ASP A 86 14.36 -8.57 -9.35
C ASP A 86 13.98 -8.28 -10.81
N LEU A 87 13.35 -7.13 -11.10
CA LEU A 87 12.99 -6.68 -12.45
C LEU A 87 14.16 -5.91 -13.09
N LEU A 88 15.18 -6.60 -13.61
CA LEU A 88 16.46 -5.96 -14.01
C LEU A 88 16.43 -4.98 -15.20
N ALA A 89 17.30 -3.95 -15.10
CA ALA A 89 18.38 -3.67 -16.05
C ALA A 89 19.74 -3.33 -15.34
N ASP A 90 20.72 -4.24 -15.42
CA ASP A 90 22.17 -4.17 -15.09
C ASP A 90 22.71 -3.41 -13.83
N ALA A 91 23.17 -4.16 -12.79
CA ALA A 91 24.56 -4.20 -12.26
C ALA A 91 24.67 -4.65 -10.77
N ASP A 92 25.83 -5.26 -10.43
CA ASP A 92 26.22 -5.84 -9.13
C ASP A 92 26.13 -4.89 -7.90
N VAL A 93 25.47 -5.29 -6.80
CA VAL A 93 25.81 -5.09 -5.34
C VAL A 93 24.67 -5.58 -4.40
N LEU A 94 25.07 -5.93 -3.16
CA LEU A 94 24.45 -6.50 -1.94
C LEU A 94 23.30 -5.70 -1.23
N PHE A 95 22.22 -6.34 -0.75
CA PHE A 95 21.56 -6.30 0.62
C PHE A 95 20.06 -6.71 0.65
N VAL A 96 19.54 -6.94 1.88
CA VAL A 96 18.35 -7.70 2.37
C VAL A 96 17.24 -6.76 2.92
N ASP A 97 15.94 -6.98 2.63
CA ASP A 97 14.77 -7.01 3.57
C ASP A 97 13.42 -7.32 2.83
N ILE A 98 12.32 -7.64 3.53
CA ILE A 98 10.92 -7.49 3.08
C ILE A 98 10.22 -6.63 4.10
N ASP A 99 10.47 -5.36 3.95
CA ASP A 99 9.37 -4.42 3.98
C ASP A 99 8.80 -4.43 2.57
N PRO A 100 7.50 -4.69 2.36
CA PRO A 100 6.94 -4.49 1.04
C PRO A 100 7.16 -3.00 0.73
N ILE A 101 7.99 -2.72 -0.27
CA ILE A 101 8.09 -1.38 -0.83
C ILE A 101 6.65 -1.06 -1.23
N TYR A 102 6.08 0.00 -0.66
CA TYR A 102 4.75 0.51 -1.02
C TYR A 102 4.57 0.32 -2.53
N PRO A 103 3.39 -0.15 -3.03
CA PRO A 103 3.16 -0.05 -4.46
C PRO A 103 3.50 1.40 -4.82
N PHE A 104 4.31 1.58 -5.86
CA PHE A 104 4.78 2.91 -6.23
C PHE A 104 3.57 3.84 -6.17
N ILE A 105 3.69 4.98 -5.50
CA ILE A 105 2.58 5.93 -5.35
C ILE A 105 1.96 6.25 -6.73
N GLY A 106 2.75 6.13 -7.81
CA GLY A 106 2.27 6.24 -9.20
C GLY A 106 1.36 5.12 -9.72
N VAL A 107 1.23 3.97 -9.05
CA VAL A 107 0.33 2.86 -9.44
C VAL A 107 -1.03 2.98 -8.75
N LEU A 108 -1.10 3.58 -7.56
CA LEU A 108 -2.36 3.79 -6.88
C LEU A 108 -3.02 5.07 -7.43
N PRO A 109 -4.29 5.02 -7.88
CA PRO A 109 -4.97 6.22 -8.38
C PRO A 109 -5.28 7.24 -7.27
N SER A 110 -5.08 6.87 -6.00
CA SER A 110 -5.26 7.76 -4.86
C SER A 110 -4.39 7.34 -3.69
N GLU A 111 -3.79 8.33 -3.04
CA GLU A 111 -3.10 8.23 -1.75
C GLU A 111 -3.97 7.73 -0.58
N ASN A 112 -5.31 7.75 -0.73
CA ASN A 112 -6.23 7.23 0.29
C ASN A 112 -6.36 5.71 0.25
N ILE A 113 -5.77 5.05 -0.76
CA ILE A 113 -5.80 3.60 -0.90
C ILE A 113 -4.64 3.01 -0.12
N ILE A 114 -4.97 2.15 0.85
CA ILE A 114 -3.98 1.31 1.51
C ILE A 114 -3.67 0.17 0.55
N GLY A 115 -2.55 0.28 -0.16
CA GLY A 115 -2.17 -0.68 -1.18
C GLY A 115 -1.67 -2.02 -0.63
N GLN A 116 -1.23 -2.07 0.62
CA GLN A 116 -0.65 -3.26 1.23
C GLN A 116 -1.15 -3.43 2.65
N MET A 117 -1.47 -4.67 3.00
CA MET A 117 -1.80 -5.02 4.38
C MET A 117 -0.48 -5.20 5.14
N TYR A 118 -0.37 -4.66 6.36
CA TYR A 118 0.81 -4.84 7.23
C TYR A 118 0.83 -6.24 7.85
N THR A 119 0.87 -7.26 6.99
CA THR A 119 0.89 -8.68 7.33
C THR A 119 1.75 -9.51 6.42
N GLU A 120 2.40 -10.49 7.01
CA GLU A 120 2.87 -11.66 6.31
C GLU A 120 1.67 -12.45 5.76
N PHE A 121 1.77 -12.91 4.52
CA PHE A 121 0.79 -13.81 3.93
C PHE A 121 0.69 -15.10 4.77
N PRO A 122 -0.47 -15.39 5.40
CA PRO A 122 -0.58 -16.51 6.32
C PRO A 122 -0.79 -17.82 5.53
N LEU A 123 0.27 -18.35 4.92
CA LEU A 123 0.26 -19.68 4.32
C LEU A 123 1.16 -20.62 5.10
N ALA A 124 0.54 -21.50 5.88
CA ALA A 124 1.27 -22.50 6.67
C ALA A 124 0.93 -23.90 6.17
N ALA A 125 1.71 -24.40 5.21
CA ALA A 125 1.55 -25.75 4.68
C ALA A 125 2.84 -26.58 4.79
N SER A 126 2.70 -27.90 4.73
CA SER A 126 3.84 -28.79 4.59
C SER A 126 4.35 -28.77 3.15
N PRO A 127 5.67 -28.78 2.91
CA PRO A 127 6.22 -29.04 1.57
C PRO A 127 5.82 -30.41 0.99
N SER A 128 5.28 -31.31 1.82
CA SER A 128 4.70 -32.58 1.35
C SER A 128 3.25 -32.46 0.84
N ASP A 129 2.61 -31.31 1.03
CA ASP A 129 1.27 -31.05 0.52
C ASP A 129 1.31 -30.75 -0.98
N ALA A 130 0.53 -31.51 -1.74
CA ALA A 130 0.61 -31.52 -3.19
C ALA A 130 0.27 -30.17 -3.86
N LEU A 131 -0.43 -29.27 -3.17
CA LEU A 131 -0.85 -27.97 -3.71
C LEU A 131 -0.12 -26.77 -3.10
N TRP A 132 0.72 -26.94 -2.07
CA TRP A 132 1.42 -25.80 -1.45
C TRP A 132 2.27 -25.06 -2.48
N LEU A 133 2.99 -25.80 -3.33
CA LEU A 133 3.83 -25.21 -4.36
C LEU A 133 3.00 -24.38 -5.36
N ASP A 134 1.88 -24.92 -5.83
CA ASP A 134 1.01 -24.24 -6.81
C ASP A 134 0.36 -22.98 -6.23
N ILE A 135 -0.05 -23.01 -4.96
CA ILE A 135 -0.60 -21.83 -4.26
C ILE A 135 0.50 -20.78 -4.10
N THR A 136 1.67 -21.18 -3.59
CA THR A 136 2.80 -20.28 -3.36
C THR A 136 3.23 -19.60 -4.67
N VAL A 137 3.42 -20.37 -5.74
CA VAL A 137 3.76 -19.85 -7.06
C VAL A 137 2.68 -18.88 -7.57
N SER A 138 1.40 -19.22 -7.41
CA SER A 138 0.31 -18.34 -7.84
C SER A 138 0.31 -17.02 -7.07
N VAL A 139 0.51 -17.03 -5.75
CA VAL A 139 0.54 -15.81 -4.93
C VAL A 139 1.76 -14.96 -5.26
N VAL A 140 2.93 -15.58 -5.41
CA VAL A 140 4.16 -14.88 -5.81
C VAL A 140 3.97 -14.17 -7.15
N LEU A 141 3.45 -14.88 -8.16
CA LEU A 141 3.17 -14.29 -9.47
C LEU A 141 2.10 -13.18 -9.39
N ALA A 142 1.04 -13.37 -8.60
CA ALA A 142 0.06 -12.32 -8.37
C ALA A 142 0.69 -11.05 -7.82
N MET A 143 1.53 -11.16 -6.78
CA MET A 143 2.19 -10.00 -6.16
C MET A 143 3.18 -9.33 -7.12
N SER A 144 3.88 -10.11 -7.96
CA SER A 144 4.74 -9.55 -9.01
C SER A 144 3.97 -8.65 -9.98
N HIS A 145 2.81 -9.13 -10.45
CA HIS A 145 1.95 -8.36 -11.35
C HIS A 145 1.28 -7.18 -10.64
N TYR A 146 0.90 -7.35 -9.37
CA TYR A 146 0.28 -6.31 -8.56
C TYR A 146 1.19 -5.09 -8.42
N LEU A 147 2.48 -5.32 -8.13
CA LEU A 147 3.45 -4.25 -7.91
C LEU A 147 3.77 -3.43 -9.15
N VAL A 148 3.48 -3.95 -10.34
CA VAL A 148 3.59 -3.21 -11.61
C VAL A 148 2.23 -2.72 -12.13
N GLY A 149 1.16 -2.81 -11.31
CA GLY A 149 -0.17 -2.33 -11.65
C GLY A 149 -0.97 -3.22 -12.61
N GLU A 150 -0.50 -4.43 -12.93
CA GLU A 150 -1.19 -5.36 -13.84
C GLU A 150 -2.32 -6.11 -13.11
N CYS A 151 -3.41 -5.40 -12.82
CA CYS A 151 -4.54 -5.90 -12.03
C CYS A 151 -5.24 -7.11 -12.67
N GLU A 152 -5.46 -7.13 -13.99
CA GLU A 152 -6.08 -8.29 -14.68
C GLU A 152 -5.30 -9.59 -14.43
N THR A 153 -3.97 -9.56 -14.60
CA THR A 153 -3.10 -10.72 -14.39
C THR A 153 -3.00 -11.08 -12.91
N THR A 154 -2.93 -10.07 -12.04
CA THR A 154 -2.96 -10.25 -10.59
C THR A 154 -4.20 -11.02 -10.15
N LEU A 155 -5.38 -10.56 -10.57
CA LEU A 155 -6.67 -11.18 -10.24
C LEU A 155 -6.77 -12.61 -10.76
N ALA A 156 -6.22 -12.90 -11.94
CA ALA A 156 -6.18 -14.27 -12.48
C ALA A 156 -5.36 -15.22 -11.58
N TYR A 157 -4.18 -14.79 -11.13
CA TYR A 157 -3.34 -15.58 -10.23
C TYR A 157 -3.91 -15.69 -8.81
N LEU A 158 -4.48 -14.61 -8.25
CA LEU A 158 -5.19 -14.65 -6.96
C LEU A 158 -6.40 -15.59 -7.02
N GLY A 159 -7.17 -15.56 -8.11
CA GLY A 159 -8.29 -16.47 -8.34
C GLY A 159 -7.86 -17.93 -8.41
N ARG A 160 -6.72 -18.23 -9.05
CA ARG A 160 -6.11 -19.57 -9.04
C ARG A 160 -5.68 -19.98 -7.63
N ALA A 161 -4.97 -19.11 -6.92
CA ALA A 161 -4.53 -19.37 -5.55
C ALA A 161 -5.71 -19.69 -4.62
N ASN A 162 -6.77 -18.88 -4.70
CA ASN A 162 -8.00 -19.08 -3.93
C ASN A 162 -8.70 -20.41 -4.27
N MET A 163 -8.83 -20.74 -5.56
CA MET A 163 -9.43 -22.02 -5.99
C MET A 163 -8.66 -23.24 -5.47
N LEU A 164 -7.32 -23.16 -5.48
CA LEU A 164 -6.45 -24.22 -4.96
C LEU A 164 -6.54 -24.31 -3.44
N ALA A 165 -6.52 -23.18 -2.73
CA ALA A 165 -6.68 -23.10 -1.28
C ALA A 165 -8.01 -23.70 -0.82
N ALA A 166 -9.12 -23.32 -1.46
CA ALA A 166 -10.46 -23.83 -1.14
C ALA A 166 -10.61 -25.35 -1.36
N SER A 167 -9.74 -25.96 -2.15
CA SER A 167 -9.78 -27.41 -2.41
C SER A 167 -9.13 -28.27 -1.31
N GLN A 168 -8.54 -27.65 -0.27
CA GLN A 168 -7.77 -28.33 0.77
C GLN A 168 -8.04 -27.74 2.17
N GLU A 169 -8.96 -28.36 2.92
CA GLU A 169 -9.24 -27.95 4.30
C GLU A 169 -8.02 -28.11 5.25
N GLU A 170 -7.03 -28.95 4.91
CA GLU A 170 -5.89 -29.27 5.78
C GLU A 170 -4.64 -28.37 5.56
N LEU A 171 -4.61 -27.54 4.51
CA LEU A 171 -3.45 -26.72 4.13
C LEU A 171 -3.16 -25.53 5.05
N PHE A 172 -4.04 -25.26 6.01
CA PHE A 172 -3.95 -24.09 6.88
C PHE A 172 -3.64 -24.55 8.30
N TYR A 173 -2.36 -24.50 8.66
CA TYR A 173 -1.94 -24.70 10.04
C TYR A 173 -2.64 -23.63 10.91
N LEU A 174 -3.32 -24.06 11.98
CA LEU A 174 -3.95 -23.23 13.03
C LEU A 174 -5.37 -22.68 12.79
N GLY A 175 -6.08 -23.05 11.72
CA GLY A 175 -7.44 -22.52 11.48
C GLY A 175 -7.44 -21.03 11.12
N GLN A 176 -6.52 -20.65 10.22
CA GLN A 176 -6.33 -19.31 9.70
C GLN A 176 -6.74 -19.20 8.22
N LEU A 177 -7.53 -20.15 7.71
CA LEU A 177 -8.03 -20.12 6.32
C LEU A 177 -8.70 -18.78 6.03
N GLU A 178 -9.48 -18.29 6.99
CA GLU A 178 -10.18 -17.01 6.91
C GLU A 178 -9.22 -15.82 6.82
N GLN A 179 -8.01 -15.92 7.39
CA GLN A 179 -6.99 -14.87 7.26
C GLN A 179 -6.31 -14.93 5.89
N THR A 180 -6.06 -16.13 5.36
CA THR A 180 -5.54 -16.29 3.99
C THR A 180 -6.55 -15.77 2.97
N ASP A 181 -7.83 -16.15 3.12
CA ASP A 181 -8.91 -15.71 2.23
C ASP A 181 -9.03 -14.19 2.28
N ALA A 182 -9.09 -13.60 3.49
CA ALA A 182 -9.10 -12.14 3.66
C ALA A 182 -7.89 -11.45 3.03
N TYR A 183 -6.69 -12.03 3.16
CA TYR A 183 -5.48 -11.47 2.56
C TYR A 183 -5.57 -11.48 1.03
N LEU A 184 -5.96 -12.60 0.42
CA LEU A 184 -6.13 -12.67 -1.04
C LEU A 184 -7.22 -11.70 -1.51
N MET A 185 -8.34 -11.63 -0.79
CA MET A 185 -9.44 -10.72 -1.07
C MET A 185 -9.02 -9.25 -0.92
N PHE A 186 -8.12 -8.92 0.02
CA PHE A 186 -7.63 -7.55 0.18
C PHE A 186 -6.99 -7.04 -1.10
N TYR A 187 -6.05 -7.80 -1.68
CA TYR A 187 -5.41 -7.40 -2.95
C TYR A 187 -6.39 -7.41 -4.12
N GLN A 188 -7.39 -8.30 -4.12
CA GLN A 188 -8.48 -8.23 -5.10
C GLN A 188 -9.26 -6.91 -4.98
N GLY A 189 -9.63 -6.52 -3.77
CA GLY A 189 -10.31 -5.26 -3.49
C GLY A 189 -9.48 -4.05 -3.91
N VAL A 190 -8.17 -4.07 -3.67
CA VAL A 190 -7.28 -2.98 -4.10
C VAL A 190 -7.16 -2.93 -5.63
N CYS A 191 -7.03 -4.06 -6.32
CA CYS A 191 -7.08 -4.09 -7.79
C CYS A 191 -8.38 -3.48 -8.33
N LEU A 192 -9.53 -3.77 -7.69
CA LEU A 192 -10.81 -3.18 -8.08
C LEU A 192 -10.87 -1.66 -7.81
N LEU A 193 -10.22 -1.17 -6.76
CA LEU A 193 -10.05 0.28 -6.54
C LEU A 193 -9.20 0.92 -7.64
N ILE A 194 -8.11 0.27 -8.05
CA ILE A 194 -7.24 0.72 -9.15
C ILE A 194 -8.00 0.75 -10.49
N GLU A 195 -8.85 -0.25 -10.75
CA GLU A 195 -9.70 -0.35 -11.94
C GLU A 195 -10.98 0.50 -11.86
N GLU A 196 -11.14 1.30 -10.79
CA GLU A 196 -12.31 2.15 -10.51
C GLU A 196 -13.65 1.41 -10.40
N ASP A 197 -13.64 0.09 -10.20
CA ASP A 197 -14.85 -0.69 -9.85
C ASP A 197 -15.13 -0.58 -8.34
N TYR A 198 -15.46 0.64 -7.91
CA TYR A 198 -15.64 0.98 -6.51
C TYR A 198 -16.76 0.18 -5.83
N GLN A 199 -17.79 -0.22 -6.58
CA GLN A 199 -18.87 -1.05 -6.03
C GLN A 199 -18.39 -2.47 -5.74
N ALA A 200 -17.65 -3.08 -6.66
CA ALA A 200 -17.09 -4.41 -6.42
C ALA A 200 -16.03 -4.37 -5.31
N ALA A 201 -15.20 -3.33 -5.25
CA ALA A 201 -14.27 -3.11 -4.15
C ALA A 201 -14.99 -3.00 -2.80
N TYR A 202 -16.06 -2.20 -2.73
CA TYR A 202 -16.89 -2.06 -1.52
C TYR A 202 -17.46 -3.41 -1.07
N ASP A 203 -17.98 -4.21 -2.01
CA ASP A 203 -18.54 -5.53 -1.72
C ASP A 203 -17.47 -6.48 -1.15
N ILE A 204 -16.28 -6.51 -1.77
CA ILE A 204 -15.15 -7.34 -1.30
C ILE A 204 -14.69 -6.92 0.10
N PHE A 205 -14.44 -5.63 0.34
CA PHE A 205 -13.97 -5.18 1.65
C PHE A 205 -15.04 -5.38 2.73
N SER A 206 -16.33 -5.23 2.39
CA SER A 206 -17.44 -5.56 3.30
C SER A 206 -17.43 -7.04 3.70
N GLU A 207 -17.14 -7.94 2.76
CA GLU A 207 -17.05 -9.38 3.02
C GLU A 207 -15.85 -9.70 3.94
N ILE A 208 -14.69 -9.06 3.72
CA ILE A 208 -13.53 -9.21 4.61
C ILE A 208 -13.86 -8.75 6.03
N ILE A 209 -14.56 -7.61 6.20
CA ILE A 209 -14.96 -7.13 7.52
C ILE A 209 -15.94 -8.09 8.19
N ALA A 210 -16.92 -8.62 7.45
CA ALA A 210 -17.82 -9.64 7.99
C ALA A 210 -17.05 -10.88 8.46
N LEU A 211 -16.08 -11.35 7.67
CA LEU A 211 -15.23 -12.47 8.01
C LEU A 211 -14.40 -12.21 9.27
N TYR A 212 -13.84 -11.02 9.41
CA TYR A 212 -13.08 -10.62 10.60
C TYR A 212 -13.96 -10.47 11.84
N ASP A 213 -15.14 -9.86 11.71
CA ASP A 213 -16.08 -9.69 12.82
C ASP A 213 -16.59 -11.05 13.33
N GLU A 214 -16.89 -11.99 12.44
CA GLU A 214 -17.34 -13.35 12.80
C GLU A 214 -16.26 -14.16 13.54
N ASN A 215 -14.98 -13.90 13.23
CA ASN A 215 -13.84 -14.65 13.78
C ASN A 215 -13.08 -13.91 14.89
N GLY A 216 -13.54 -12.71 15.27
CA GLY A 216 -12.94 -11.93 16.37
C GLY A 216 -11.63 -11.24 16.00
N PHE A 217 -11.42 -10.95 14.72
CA PHE A 217 -10.30 -10.16 14.19
C PHE A 217 -10.64 -8.65 14.05
N ASP A 218 -11.84 -8.21 14.45
CA ASP A 218 -12.38 -6.85 14.21
C ASP A 218 -11.45 -5.67 14.61
N ARG A 219 -10.65 -5.87 15.67
CA ARG A 219 -9.75 -4.88 16.29
C ARG A 219 -8.27 -5.19 16.09
N THR A 220 -7.94 -6.14 15.22
CA THR A 220 -6.55 -6.31 14.81
C THR A 220 -6.17 -5.19 13.85
N LEU A 221 -4.86 -5.02 13.64
CA LEU A 221 -4.30 -4.11 12.65
C LEU A 221 -5.01 -4.25 11.28
N TYR A 222 -5.31 -5.49 10.90
CA TYR A 222 -5.83 -5.90 9.58
C TYR A 222 -7.24 -5.39 9.34
N GLY A 223 -8.11 -5.52 10.36
CA GLY A 223 -9.46 -5.00 10.27
C GLY A 223 -9.50 -3.48 10.12
N MET A 224 -8.50 -2.76 10.65
CA MET A 224 -8.45 -1.30 10.52
C MET A 224 -8.04 -0.85 9.13
N GLU A 225 -7.04 -1.48 8.51
CA GLU A 225 -6.62 -1.18 7.13
C GLU A 225 -7.73 -1.48 6.12
N VAL A 226 -8.39 -2.63 6.27
CA VAL A 226 -9.56 -3.00 5.45
C VAL A 226 -10.69 -1.97 5.62
N ARG A 227 -10.94 -1.49 6.83
CA ARG A 227 -11.97 -0.45 7.08
C ARG A 227 -11.64 0.86 6.37
N LEU A 228 -10.36 1.25 6.28
CA LEU A 228 -9.97 2.46 5.54
C LEU A 228 -10.20 2.30 4.04
N ASN A 229 -9.82 1.16 3.45
CA ASN A 229 -10.15 0.87 2.04
C ASN A 229 -11.67 0.76 1.80
N LEU A 230 -12.42 0.16 2.72
CA LEU A 230 -13.89 0.12 2.65
C LEU A 230 -14.49 1.52 2.71
N ALA A 231 -13.99 2.38 3.59
CA ALA A 231 -14.45 3.76 3.70
C ALA A 231 -14.16 4.54 2.41
N TRP A 232 -12.99 4.35 1.82
CA TRP A 232 -12.66 4.94 0.52
C TRP A 232 -13.60 4.43 -0.58
N ALA A 233 -13.82 3.12 -0.68
CA ALA A 233 -14.76 2.55 -1.64
C ALA A 233 -16.19 3.10 -1.45
N ALA A 234 -16.65 3.20 -0.20
CA ALA A 234 -17.95 3.77 0.16
C ALA A 234 -18.06 5.25 -0.27
N TYR A 235 -17.00 6.03 -0.05
CA TYR A 235 -16.94 7.42 -0.48
C TYR A 235 -17.04 7.54 -2.01
N MET A 236 -16.28 6.73 -2.75
CA MET A 236 -16.25 6.76 -4.21
C MET A 236 -17.58 6.36 -4.86
N ILE A 237 -18.39 5.50 -4.22
CA ILE A 237 -19.77 5.20 -4.67
C ILE A 237 -20.81 6.26 -4.20
N GLY A 238 -20.38 7.28 -3.47
CA GLY A 238 -21.21 8.38 -2.98
C GLY A 238 -21.92 8.11 -1.65
N ASP A 239 -21.59 7.02 -0.95
CA ASP A 239 -22.11 6.71 0.39
C ASP A 239 -21.22 7.34 1.48
N VAL A 240 -21.32 8.67 1.57
CA VAL A 240 -20.54 9.49 2.52
C VAL A 240 -20.81 9.11 3.97
N ASP A 241 -22.05 8.77 4.31
CA ASP A 241 -22.41 8.40 5.69
C ASP A 241 -21.68 7.11 6.11
N THR A 242 -21.72 6.07 5.26
CA THR A 242 -21.00 4.82 5.53
C THR A 242 -19.49 5.03 5.58
N ALA A 243 -18.94 5.86 4.70
CA ALA A 243 -17.51 6.19 4.71
C ALA A 243 -17.08 6.80 6.06
N LEU A 244 -17.79 7.84 6.51
CA LEU A 244 -17.48 8.53 7.77
C LEU A 244 -17.69 7.63 8.99
N ASP A 245 -18.76 6.85 9.02
CA ASP A 245 -19.03 5.88 10.09
C ASP A 245 -17.97 4.76 10.13
N THR A 246 -17.44 4.35 8.98
CA THR A 246 -16.40 3.32 8.90
C THR A 246 -15.05 3.87 9.38
N ILE A 247 -14.67 5.08 8.98
CA ILE A 247 -13.45 5.74 9.50
C ILE A 247 -13.54 5.93 11.01
N ALA A 248 -14.71 6.32 11.54
CA ALA A 248 -14.89 6.50 12.98
C ALA A 248 -14.62 5.23 13.81
N GLN A 249 -14.68 4.04 13.20
CA GLN A 249 -14.40 2.76 13.88
C GLN A 249 -12.91 2.49 14.08
N VAL A 250 -12.03 3.10 13.28
CA VAL A 250 -10.57 2.92 13.39
C VAL A 250 -9.88 4.00 14.22
N MET A 251 -10.59 5.11 14.47
CA MET A 251 -10.05 6.24 15.22
C MET A 251 -9.79 5.94 16.70
N GLY A 252 -8.82 6.65 17.27
CA GLY A 252 -8.33 6.45 18.63
C GLY A 252 -7.54 5.15 18.79
N THR A 253 -7.04 4.59 17.68
CA THR A 253 -6.19 3.42 17.68
C THR A 253 -4.83 3.73 18.33
N GLN A 254 -4.10 2.66 18.68
CA GLN A 254 -2.74 2.75 19.23
C GLN A 254 -1.66 2.87 18.14
N PHE A 255 -2.05 2.75 16.86
CA PHE A 255 -1.15 2.77 15.71
C PHE A 255 -1.23 4.16 15.07
N ASP A 256 -0.21 4.99 15.34
CA ASP A 256 -0.20 6.40 14.93
C ASP A 256 -0.35 6.58 13.41
N TRP A 257 0.19 5.66 12.59
CA TRP A 257 0.03 5.71 11.12
C TRP A 257 -1.41 5.45 10.67
N ILE A 258 -2.13 4.50 11.28
CA ILE A 258 -3.56 4.28 10.99
C ILE A 258 -4.40 5.47 11.46
N GLU A 259 -4.09 6.04 12.64
CA GLU A 259 -4.77 7.25 13.10
C GLU A 259 -4.53 8.39 12.12
N LEU A 260 -3.30 8.55 11.61
CA LEU A 260 -2.95 9.55 10.60
C LEU A 260 -3.78 9.36 9.32
N ASP A 261 -3.76 8.16 8.71
CA ASP A 261 -4.51 7.86 7.49
C ASP A 261 -6.02 8.08 7.66
N ALA A 262 -6.57 7.62 8.78
CA ALA A 262 -7.97 7.83 9.12
C ALA A 262 -8.33 9.32 9.21
N LEU A 263 -7.46 10.13 9.84
CA LEU A 263 -7.68 11.57 9.97
C LEU A 263 -7.59 12.29 8.63
N LEU A 264 -6.59 11.97 7.81
CA LEU A 264 -6.39 12.59 6.51
C LEU A 264 -7.51 12.21 5.53
N MET A 265 -7.91 10.93 5.48
CA MET A 265 -9.04 10.48 4.67
C MET A 265 -10.34 11.17 5.09
N ARG A 266 -10.60 11.29 6.41
CA ARG A 266 -11.82 11.97 6.88
C ARG A 266 -11.78 13.47 6.61
N ALA A 267 -10.62 14.10 6.76
CA ALA A 267 -10.42 15.50 6.43
C ALA A 267 -10.68 15.75 4.93
N ARG A 268 -10.23 14.85 4.06
CA ARG A 268 -10.55 14.87 2.62
C ARG A 268 -12.03 14.84 2.36
N ILE A 269 -12.74 13.84 2.90
CA ILE A 269 -14.20 13.73 2.73
C ILE A 269 -14.91 14.98 3.24
N TYR A 270 -14.48 15.54 4.38
CA TYR A 270 -15.04 16.79 4.89
C TYR A 270 -14.75 17.98 3.98
N ALA A 271 -13.53 18.11 3.44
CA ALA A 271 -13.18 19.19 2.54
C ALA A 271 -13.97 19.12 1.23
N GLU A 272 -14.11 17.93 0.64
CA GLU A 272 -14.85 17.71 -0.60
C GLU A 272 -16.37 17.83 -0.44
N THR A 273 -16.88 17.75 0.81
CA THR A 273 -18.29 17.98 1.16
C THR A 273 -18.56 19.34 1.81
N ASP A 274 -17.66 20.32 1.61
CA ASP A 274 -17.75 21.70 2.10
C ASP A 274 -17.81 21.84 3.65
N GLN A 275 -17.40 20.82 4.40
CA GLN A 275 -17.34 20.80 5.87
C GLN A 275 -15.97 21.24 6.39
N PHE A 276 -15.50 22.40 5.93
CA PHE A 276 -14.12 22.88 6.12
C PHE A 276 -13.66 22.96 7.59
N ASP A 277 -14.54 23.38 8.51
CA ASP A 277 -14.20 23.44 9.94
C ASP A 277 -13.87 22.05 10.52
N LEU A 278 -14.55 21.00 10.05
CA LEU A 278 -14.29 19.62 10.45
C LEU A 278 -13.01 19.08 9.80
N ALA A 279 -12.79 19.39 8.51
CA ALA A 279 -11.56 19.04 7.81
C ALA A 279 -10.33 19.61 8.53
N LEU A 280 -10.33 20.92 8.82
CA LEU A 280 -9.25 21.57 9.54
C LEU A 280 -9.06 20.98 10.95
N ASN A 281 -10.14 20.61 11.64
CA ASN A 281 -10.02 19.96 12.95
C ASN A 281 -9.26 18.64 12.87
N ASP A 282 -9.52 17.83 11.85
CA ASP A 282 -8.82 16.56 11.66
C ASP A 282 -7.39 16.75 11.17
N ILE A 283 -7.11 17.73 10.31
CA ILE A 283 -5.74 18.12 9.94
C ILE A 283 -4.92 18.50 11.18
N PHE A 284 -5.45 19.34 12.08
CA PHE A 284 -4.77 19.69 13.33
C PHE A 284 -4.54 18.50 14.28
N ARG A 285 -5.30 17.42 14.12
CA ARG A 285 -5.09 16.18 14.87
C ARG A 285 -4.05 15.31 14.17
N ALA A 286 -4.08 15.22 12.85
CA ALA A 286 -3.13 14.49 12.02
C ALA A 286 -1.70 14.98 12.29
N GLU A 287 -1.49 16.29 12.34
CA GLU A 287 -0.19 16.91 12.65
C GLU A 287 0.43 16.49 13.99
N ARG A 288 -0.36 15.96 14.93
CA ARG A 288 0.15 15.50 16.24
C ARG A 288 0.71 14.09 16.21
N VAL A 289 0.31 13.30 15.21
CA VAL A 289 0.75 11.91 14.99
C VAL A 289 1.59 11.79 13.72
N LEU A 290 1.65 12.84 12.91
CA LEU A 290 2.49 12.96 11.73
C LEU A 290 3.98 12.78 12.07
N PHE A 291 4.65 11.90 11.32
CA PHE A 291 6.09 11.71 11.46
C PHE A 291 6.84 12.85 10.74
N PRO A 292 7.88 13.46 11.35
CA PRO A 292 8.56 14.63 10.77
C PRO A 292 9.18 14.43 9.38
N ASP A 293 9.49 13.19 9.01
CA ASP A 293 10.15 12.84 7.76
C ASP A 293 9.17 12.22 6.74
N ASP A 294 7.86 12.19 7.05
CA ASP A 294 6.82 11.69 6.16
C ASP A 294 6.40 12.78 5.17
N LEU A 295 7.15 12.86 4.06
CA LEU A 295 6.90 13.81 2.97
C LEU A 295 5.49 13.67 2.39
N HIS A 296 5.01 12.43 2.21
CA HIS A 296 3.75 12.17 1.56
C HIS A 296 2.58 12.70 2.38
N ALA A 297 2.52 12.35 3.67
CA ALA A 297 1.48 12.86 4.55
C ALA A 297 1.58 14.40 4.72
N ALA A 298 2.77 14.97 4.68
CA ALA A 298 2.94 16.43 4.72
C ALA A 298 2.44 17.14 3.45
N LEU A 299 2.66 16.58 2.26
CA LEU A 299 2.07 17.08 1.01
C LEU A 299 0.54 17.04 1.05
N LEU A 300 -0.02 15.93 1.53
CA LEU A 300 -1.47 15.75 1.68
C LEU A 300 -2.08 16.76 2.66
N VAL A 301 -1.43 17.03 3.79
CA VAL A 301 -1.87 18.06 4.74
C VAL A 301 -1.94 19.43 4.06
N ALA A 302 -0.92 19.81 3.28
CA ALA A 302 -0.90 21.07 2.57
C ALA A 302 -2.03 21.16 1.53
N GLU A 303 -2.25 20.10 0.74
CA GLU A 303 -3.37 20.02 -0.21
C GLU A 303 -4.72 20.19 0.48
N LEU A 304 -4.96 19.45 1.56
CA LEU A 304 -6.22 19.49 2.29
C LEU A 304 -6.46 20.86 2.94
N ARG A 305 -5.41 21.55 3.38
CA ARG A 305 -5.52 22.94 3.85
C ARG A 305 -5.95 23.88 2.72
N ILE A 306 -5.43 23.70 1.50
CA ILE A 306 -5.89 24.47 0.32
C ILE A 306 -7.37 24.20 0.06
N ARG A 307 -7.77 22.92 -0.01
CA ARG A 307 -9.17 22.53 -0.26
C ARG A 307 -10.11 23.02 0.85
N ALA A 308 -9.65 23.04 2.10
CA ALA A 308 -10.39 23.56 3.24
C ALA A 308 -10.34 25.09 3.40
N GLY A 309 -9.60 25.80 2.53
CA GLY A 309 -9.49 27.26 2.53
C GLY A 309 -8.51 27.88 3.53
N ASP A 310 -7.70 27.08 4.23
CA ASP A 310 -6.58 27.56 5.04
C ASP A 310 -5.35 27.85 4.18
N LEU A 311 -5.49 28.85 3.29
CA LEU A 311 -4.45 29.20 2.32
C LEU A 311 -3.16 29.69 2.98
N PHE A 312 -3.28 30.39 4.12
CA PHE A 312 -2.12 30.87 4.87
C PHE A 312 -1.34 29.70 5.47
N GLY A 313 -2.04 28.74 6.08
CA GLY A 313 -1.44 27.54 6.60
C GLY A 313 -0.77 26.71 5.51
N ALA A 314 -1.48 26.44 4.42
CA ALA A 314 -0.93 25.71 3.28
C ALA A 314 0.33 26.38 2.70
N ALA A 315 0.36 27.72 2.62
CA ALA A 315 1.53 28.45 2.14
C ALA A 315 2.76 28.25 3.06
N ASP A 316 2.57 28.21 4.38
CA ASP A 316 3.64 27.94 5.35
C ASP A 316 4.13 26.49 5.23
N ASP A 317 3.22 25.53 5.09
CA ASP A 317 3.56 24.11 4.90
C ASP A 317 4.37 23.90 3.62
N ILE A 318 3.93 24.48 2.50
CA ILE A 318 4.66 24.42 1.21
C ILE A 318 6.05 25.08 1.34
N GLU A 319 6.18 26.22 2.03
CA GLU A 319 7.49 26.87 2.23
C GLU A 319 8.44 26.00 3.07
N GLN A 320 7.91 25.25 4.04
CA GLN A 320 8.70 24.32 4.84
C GLN A 320 9.14 23.09 4.02
N LEU A 321 8.25 22.56 3.19
CA LEU A 321 8.55 21.45 2.29
C LEU A 321 9.60 21.85 1.24
N GLU A 322 9.47 23.02 0.60
CA GLU A 322 10.47 23.54 -0.35
C GLU A 322 11.87 23.70 0.25
N LYS A 323 11.98 23.97 1.56
CA LYS A 323 13.29 24.04 2.24
C LYS A 323 13.94 22.68 2.41
N THR A 324 13.13 21.64 2.55
CA THR A 324 13.59 20.28 2.89
C THR A 324 13.71 19.41 1.63
N PHE A 325 12.80 19.57 0.68
CA PHE A 325 12.67 18.80 -0.56
C PHE A 325 12.48 19.75 -1.77
N PRO A 326 13.46 20.62 -2.08
CA PRO A 326 13.30 21.72 -3.04
C PRO A 326 12.99 21.29 -4.48
N ASP A 327 13.30 20.04 -4.84
CA ASP A 327 13.18 19.51 -6.20
C ASP A 327 12.01 18.54 -6.35
N TRP A 328 11.12 18.44 -5.34
CA TRP A 328 9.99 17.51 -5.38
C TRP A 328 8.87 18.05 -6.31
N PRO A 329 8.48 17.32 -7.37
CA PRO A 329 7.58 17.84 -8.40
C PRO A 329 6.22 18.31 -7.86
N GLU A 330 5.63 17.59 -6.91
CA GLU A 330 4.31 17.85 -6.34
C GLU A 330 4.23 19.21 -5.62
N LEU A 331 5.37 19.83 -5.28
CA LEU A 331 5.38 21.21 -4.79
C LEU A 331 4.90 22.20 -5.85
N PHE A 332 5.17 21.97 -7.13
CA PHE A 332 4.62 22.77 -8.22
C PHE A 332 3.11 22.57 -8.34
N TYR A 333 2.62 21.34 -8.18
CA TYR A 333 1.19 21.06 -8.13
C TYR A 333 0.50 21.83 -6.99
N LEU A 334 1.02 21.73 -5.77
CA LEU A 334 0.49 22.44 -4.60
C LEU A 334 0.53 23.97 -4.75
N ARG A 335 1.62 24.51 -5.33
CA ARG A 335 1.71 25.95 -5.66
C ARG A 335 0.66 26.36 -6.68
N GLY A 336 0.39 25.52 -7.68
CA GLY A 336 -0.68 25.73 -8.65
C GLY A 336 -2.06 25.77 -8.00
N LEU A 337 -2.37 24.80 -7.15
CA LEU A 337 -3.61 24.74 -6.37
C LEU A 337 -3.78 25.97 -5.48
N LEU A 338 -2.73 26.34 -4.73
CA LEU A 338 -2.75 27.50 -3.83
C LEU A 338 -2.98 28.80 -4.61
N ALA A 339 -2.24 29.03 -5.69
CA ALA A 339 -2.40 30.22 -6.54
C ALA A 339 -3.81 30.29 -7.14
N ARG A 340 -4.38 29.15 -7.56
CA ARG A 340 -5.76 29.09 -8.05
C ARG A 340 -6.76 29.47 -6.97
N ALA A 341 -6.58 28.95 -5.76
CA ALA A 341 -7.45 29.26 -4.61
C ALA A 341 -7.33 30.74 -4.16
N GLU A 342 -6.17 31.37 -4.34
CA GLU A 342 -5.96 32.81 -4.13
C GLU A 342 -6.53 33.68 -5.27
N GLY A 343 -6.89 33.06 -6.40
CA GLY A 343 -7.39 33.74 -7.60
C GLY A 343 -6.30 34.31 -8.51
N ASP A 344 -5.05 33.87 -8.37
CA ASP A 344 -3.95 34.16 -9.29
C ASP A 344 -3.83 33.06 -10.37
N ASP A 345 -4.78 33.09 -11.30
CA ASP A 345 -4.87 32.15 -12.41
C ASP A 345 -3.61 32.13 -13.30
N ILE A 346 -2.87 33.24 -13.39
CA ILE A 346 -1.63 33.33 -14.18
C ILE A 346 -0.52 32.53 -13.50
N ALA A 347 -0.34 32.73 -12.19
CA ALA A 347 0.63 31.95 -11.43
C ALA A 347 0.24 30.46 -11.41
N ALA A 348 -1.05 30.16 -11.21
CA ALA A 348 -1.57 28.79 -11.21
C ALA A 348 -1.21 28.04 -12.50
N LEU A 349 -1.52 28.62 -13.68
CA LEU A 349 -1.16 28.02 -14.97
C LEU A 349 0.34 27.80 -15.10
N SER A 350 1.16 28.76 -14.69
CA SER A 350 2.62 28.61 -14.75
C SER A 350 3.10 27.40 -13.95
N TYR A 351 2.57 27.21 -12.74
CA TYR A 351 2.93 26.10 -11.88
C TYR A 351 2.42 24.75 -12.40
N PHE A 352 1.18 24.69 -12.89
CA PHE A 352 0.61 23.48 -13.48
C PHE A 352 1.35 23.03 -14.73
N TYR A 353 1.74 23.95 -15.62
CA TYR A 353 2.55 23.60 -16.79
C TYR A 353 3.94 23.11 -16.38
N THR A 354 4.58 23.72 -15.39
CA THR A 354 5.86 23.21 -14.85
C THR A 354 5.71 21.82 -14.25
N TYR A 355 4.65 21.56 -13.49
CA TYR A 355 4.37 20.23 -12.97
C TYR A 355 4.23 19.20 -14.11
N GLN A 356 3.41 19.46 -15.13
CA GLN A 356 3.24 18.54 -16.28
C GLN A 356 4.52 18.32 -17.09
N GLU A 357 5.42 19.32 -17.14
CA GLU A 357 6.72 19.17 -17.82
C GLU A 357 7.67 18.23 -17.07
N ILE A 358 7.57 18.18 -15.74
CA ILE A 358 8.41 17.34 -14.87
C ILE A 358 7.78 15.95 -14.69
N GLU A 359 6.46 15.90 -14.49
CA GLU A 359 5.64 14.72 -14.19
C GLU A 359 4.54 14.54 -15.23
N PRO A 360 4.87 14.09 -16.46
CA PRO A 360 3.89 13.95 -17.53
C PRO A 360 2.83 12.87 -17.25
N ASP A 361 3.15 11.88 -16.41
CA ASP A 361 2.29 10.74 -16.07
C ASP A 361 1.72 10.80 -14.64
N GLY A 362 2.00 11.88 -13.87
CA GLY A 362 1.52 12.07 -12.49
C GLY A 362 0.05 12.46 -12.40
N TYR A 363 -0.28 13.58 -11.74
CA TYR A 363 -1.66 14.14 -11.68
C TYR A 363 -2.16 14.71 -13.03
N ALA A 364 -1.80 14.08 -14.15
CA ALA A 364 -1.97 14.64 -15.49
C ALA A 364 -3.42 15.02 -15.80
N GLU A 365 -4.39 14.13 -15.51
CA GLU A 365 -5.81 14.40 -15.76
C GLU A 365 -6.37 15.50 -14.87
N GLU A 366 -6.05 15.49 -13.57
CA GLU A 366 -6.52 16.50 -12.63
C GLU A 366 -5.93 17.88 -12.95
N VAL A 367 -4.61 17.93 -13.21
CA VAL A 367 -3.91 19.16 -13.61
C VAL A 367 -4.44 19.69 -14.94
N GLN A 368 -4.72 18.82 -15.90
CA GLN A 368 -5.34 19.23 -17.16
C GLN A 368 -6.74 19.81 -16.93
N ALA A 369 -7.52 19.24 -16.02
CA ALA A 369 -8.84 19.78 -15.67
C ALA A 369 -8.73 21.19 -15.05
N TYR A 370 -7.72 21.44 -14.21
CA TYR A 370 -7.46 22.79 -13.68
C TYR A 370 -7.05 23.79 -14.76
N ILE A 371 -6.15 23.39 -15.67
CA ILE A 371 -5.73 24.23 -16.80
C ILE A 371 -6.94 24.59 -17.67
N ASP A 372 -7.73 23.59 -18.08
CA ASP A 372 -8.93 23.79 -18.90
C ASP A 372 -9.98 24.68 -18.21
N ALA A 373 -10.15 24.54 -16.90
CA ALA A 373 -11.05 25.37 -16.11
C ALA A 373 -10.60 26.84 -16.14
N ILE A 374 -9.32 27.12 -15.88
CA ILE A 374 -8.76 28.47 -15.90
C ILE A 374 -8.88 29.09 -17.30
N GLU A 375 -8.46 28.37 -18.34
CA GLU A 375 -8.46 28.87 -19.72
C GLU A 375 -9.88 29.13 -20.25
N SER A 376 -10.86 28.34 -19.78
CA SER A 376 -12.27 28.55 -20.10
C SER A 376 -12.96 29.60 -19.21
N GLY A 377 -12.27 30.15 -18.21
CA GLY A 377 -12.80 31.14 -17.26
C GLY A 377 -13.87 30.59 -16.32
N ARG A 378 -13.77 29.30 -15.97
CA ARG A 378 -14.69 28.57 -15.09
C ARG A 378 -14.22 28.50 -13.65
#